data_AF-A0A8C9K2G3-F1
#
_entry.id   AF-A0A8C9K2G3-F1
#
_cell.length_a   1.000
_cell.length_b   1.000
_cell.length_c   1.000
_cell.angle_alpha   90.00
_cell.angle_beta   90.00
_cell.angle_gamma   90.00
#
_symmetry.space_group_name_H-M   'P 1'
#
loop_
_entity.id
_entity.type
_entity.pdbx_description
1 polymer ?
#
loop_
_entity_poly.entity_id
_entity_poly.type
_entity_poly.pdbx_seq_one_letter_code
_entity_poly.pdbx_strand_id
1 'polypeptide(L)'
;YKVEVKIKPPTLQVENISIGGVLVPLELKSKEPDGDRIVYTGTYDTEGVAPTKSGERQPIQITMPFTDIGTFETVWQVKFYNYHKRDHCQWGSPFSVIEYECKPNETRSLMWVNKESFL
;
A
#
# COMPACT_ATOMS: atom_id res chain seq x y z
N TYR A 1 10.38 -4.39 -4.58
CA TYR A 1 9.83 -4.75 -3.25
C TYR A 1 8.62 -5.66 -3.42
N LYS A 2 8.44 -6.64 -2.52
CA LYS A 2 7.20 -7.42 -2.47
C LYS A 2 6.14 -6.61 -1.71
N VAL A 3 4.95 -6.46 -2.28
CA VAL A 3 3.80 -5.83 -1.66
C VAL A 3 2.80 -6.93 -1.30
N GLU A 4 2.27 -6.91 -0.09
CA GLU A 4 1.19 -7.78 0.36
C GLU A 4 0.02 -6.92 0.83
N VAL A 5 -1.16 -7.15 0.26
CA VAL A 5 -2.38 -6.41 0.56
C VAL A 5 -3.36 -7.38 1.21
N LYS A 6 -3.79 -7.09 2.43
CA LYS A 6 -4.77 -7.88 3.19
C LYS A 6 -6.05 -7.09 3.33
N ILE A 7 -7.16 -7.66 2.88
CA ILE A 7 -8.44 -6.95 2.83
C ILE A 7 -9.50 -7.68 3.66
N LYS A 8 -10.29 -6.88 4.38
CA LYS A 8 -11.53 -7.28 5.06
C LYS A 8 -12.67 -6.36 4.59
N PRO A 9 -13.88 -6.87 4.29
CA PRO A 9 -14.26 -8.29 4.22
C PRO A 9 -13.65 -9.01 2.98
N PRO A 10 -13.63 -10.35 2.93
CA PRO A 10 -12.99 -11.13 1.86
C PRO A 10 -13.75 -11.08 0.51
N THR A 11 -14.95 -10.48 0.50
CA THR A 11 -15.78 -10.30 -0.70
C THR A 11 -15.25 -9.19 -1.60
N LEU A 12 -14.36 -8.35 -1.09
CA LEU A 12 -13.77 -7.26 -1.84
C LEU A 12 -12.69 -7.76 -2.80
N GLN A 13 -12.68 -7.18 -4.00
CA GLN A 13 -11.75 -7.51 -5.07
C GLN A 13 -10.96 -6.27 -5.48
N VAL A 14 -9.68 -6.49 -5.76
CA VAL A 14 -8.74 -5.49 -6.24
C VAL A 14 -7.79 -6.19 -7.21
N GLU A 15 -7.48 -5.54 -8.34
CA GLU A 15 -6.61 -6.11 -9.37
C GLU A 15 -5.20 -5.51 -9.35
N ASN A 16 -5.06 -4.29 -8.81
CA ASN A 16 -3.81 -3.56 -8.80
C ASN A 16 -3.75 -2.54 -7.65
N ILE A 17 -2.52 -2.17 -7.30
CA ILE A 17 -2.22 -1.01 -6.48
C ILE A 17 -1.31 -0.08 -7.29
N SER A 18 -1.63 1.21 -7.34
CA SER A 18 -0.74 2.21 -7.90
C SER A 18 0.07 2.85 -6.78
N ILE A 19 1.39 2.80 -6.89
CA ILE A 19 2.35 3.35 -5.91
C ILE A 19 3.17 4.44 -6.61
N GLY A 20 2.84 5.71 -6.35
CA GLY A 20 3.54 6.84 -6.93
C GLY A 20 3.43 6.90 -8.46
N GLY A 21 2.31 6.39 -9.01
CA GLY A 21 2.09 6.29 -10.45
C GLY A 21 2.57 4.98 -11.09
N VAL A 22 3.30 4.13 -10.36
CA VAL A 22 3.68 2.80 -10.83
C VAL A 22 2.55 1.84 -10.54
N LEU A 23 1.95 1.29 -11.60
CA LEU A 23 0.89 0.28 -11.50
C LEU A 23 1.50 -1.07 -11.14
N VAL A 24 1.09 -1.64 -10.01
CA VAL A 24 1.53 -2.94 -9.52
C VAL A 24 0.36 -3.92 -9.63
N PRO A 25 0.40 -4.89 -10.57
CA PRO A 25 -0.59 -5.95 -10.64
C PRO A 25 -0.59 -6.78 -9.35
N LEU A 26 -1.79 -7.13 -8.88
CA LEU A 26 -2.00 -7.92 -7.68
C LEU A 26 -2.56 -9.29 -8.05
N GLU A 27 -1.86 -10.34 -7.60
CA GLU A 27 -2.28 -11.73 -7.75
C GLU A 27 -2.88 -12.23 -6.44
N LEU A 28 -3.99 -12.97 -6.53
CA LEU A 28 -4.59 -13.63 -5.38
C LEU A 28 -3.63 -14.70 -4.84
N LYS A 29 -3.18 -14.53 -3.60
CA LYS A 29 -2.31 -15.49 -2.93
C LYS A 29 -3.10 -16.51 -2.12
N SER A 30 -4.05 -16.05 -1.30
CA SER A 30 -4.84 -16.92 -0.44
C SER A 30 -6.11 -16.23 0.06
N LYS A 31 -7.08 -17.04 0.49
CA LYS A 31 -8.13 -16.65 1.42
C LYS A 31 -7.74 -17.26 2.77
N GLU A 32 -7.65 -16.45 3.82
CA GLU A 32 -7.18 -16.92 5.13
C GLU A 32 -8.12 -18.00 5.72
N PRO A 33 -7.62 -18.93 6.57
CA PRO A 33 -8.39 -20.07 7.06
C PRO A 33 -9.65 -19.70 7.88
N ASP A 34 -9.61 -18.54 8.53
CA ASP A 34 -10.76 -17.98 9.28
C ASP A 34 -11.84 -17.39 8.36
N GLY A 35 -11.54 -17.27 7.06
CA GLY A 35 -12.45 -16.75 6.06
C GLY A 35 -12.70 -15.24 6.18
N ASP A 36 -11.99 -14.51 7.05
CA ASP A 36 -12.27 -13.08 7.29
C ASP A 36 -11.39 -12.18 6.42
N ARG A 37 -10.30 -12.70 5.85
CA ARG A 37 -9.34 -11.95 5.02
C ARG A 37 -9.09 -12.61 3.67
N ILE A 38 -8.89 -11.76 2.67
CA ILE A 38 -8.30 -12.12 1.38
C ILE A 38 -6.92 -11.47 1.25
N VAL A 39 -5.95 -12.19 0.70
CA VAL A 39 -4.56 -11.76 0.59
C VAL A 39 -4.15 -11.73 -0.88
N TYR A 40 -3.69 -10.56 -1.32
CA TYR A 40 -3.10 -10.36 -2.62
C TYR A 40 -1.62 -10.02 -2.50
N THR A 41 -0.83 -10.37 -3.51
CA THR A 41 0.58 -9.98 -3.58
C THR A 41 0.94 -9.42 -4.94
N GLY A 42 1.87 -8.47 -4.96
CA GLY A 42 2.45 -7.92 -6.16
C GLY A 42 3.92 -7.57 -5.98
N THR A 43 4.59 -7.25 -7.07
CA THR A 43 5.99 -6.79 -7.06
C THR A 43 6.04 -5.34 -7.47
N TYR A 44 6.37 -4.46 -6.53
CA TYR A 44 6.64 -3.06 -6.80
C TYR A 44 8.08 -2.89 -7.25
N ASP A 45 8.28 -2.63 -8.53
CA ASP A 45 9.60 -2.33 -9.06
C ASP A 45 10.00 -0.88 -8.72
N THR A 46 11.20 -0.74 -8.18
CA THR A 46 11.79 0.55 -7.80
C THR A 46 13.09 0.82 -8.57
N GLU A 47 13.39 0.03 -9.59
CA GLU A 47 14.50 0.31 -10.50
C GLU A 47 14.32 1.70 -11.13
N GLY A 48 15.41 2.46 -11.20
CA GLY A 48 15.40 3.83 -11.72
C GLY A 48 14.81 4.89 -10.78
N VAL A 49 14.24 4.52 -9.63
CA VAL A 49 13.77 5.52 -8.63
C VAL A 49 14.98 6.23 -8.02
N ALA A 50 15.04 7.56 -8.24
CA ALA A 50 16.14 8.37 -7.74
C ALA A 50 16.16 8.42 -6.19
N PRO A 51 17.34 8.35 -5.55
CA PRO A 51 17.44 8.54 -4.11
C PRO A 51 16.88 9.89 -3.68
N THR A 52 16.12 9.90 -2.59
CA THR A 52 15.58 11.12 -2.00
C THR A 52 16.69 11.96 -1.38
N LYS A 53 16.61 13.28 -1.53
CA LYS A 53 17.55 14.23 -0.96
C LYS A 53 17.61 14.12 0.57
N SER A 54 18.79 14.36 1.14
CA SER A 54 18.99 14.33 2.59
C SER A 54 18.09 15.36 3.30
N GLY A 55 17.58 15.00 4.48
CA GLY A 55 16.67 15.83 5.27
C GLY A 55 15.21 15.89 4.77
N GLU A 56 14.91 15.32 3.61
CA GLU A 56 13.58 15.41 3.00
C GLU A 56 12.86 14.04 2.96
N ARG A 57 11.52 14.09 2.93
CA ARG A 57 10.62 12.98 2.59
C ARG A 57 9.77 13.42 1.42
N GLN A 58 9.39 12.49 0.57
CA GLN A 58 8.57 12.74 -0.60
C GLN A 58 7.18 12.15 -0.37
N PRO A 59 6.09 12.89 -0.68
CA PRO A 59 4.77 12.31 -0.73
C PRO A 59 4.66 11.39 -1.95
N ILE A 60 4.18 10.17 -1.73
CA ILE A 60 3.79 9.25 -2.79
C ILE A 60 2.29 8.96 -2.66
N GLN A 61 1.55 9.17 -3.75
CA GLN A 61 0.15 8.81 -3.84
C GLN A 61 0.01 7.29 -3.96
N ILE A 62 -0.88 6.72 -3.16
CA ILE A 62 -1.30 5.32 -3.24
C ILE A 62 -2.75 5.29 -3.66
N THR A 63 -3.08 4.50 -4.68
CA THR A 63 -4.47 4.26 -5.08
C THR A 63 -4.74 2.77 -5.31
N MET A 64 -5.91 2.31 -4.89
CA MET A 64 -6.40 0.94 -5.12
C MET A 64 -7.88 0.98 -5.50
N PRO A 65 -8.24 0.75 -6.76
CA PRO A 65 -9.64 0.67 -7.18
C PRO A 65 -10.23 -0.67 -6.72
N PHE A 66 -11.27 -0.61 -5.89
CA PHE A 66 -12.03 -1.80 -5.51
C PHE A 66 -13.30 -1.91 -6.35
N THR A 67 -13.62 -3.14 -6.74
CA THR A 67 -14.86 -3.43 -7.47
C THR A 67 -16.09 -3.01 -6.66
N ASP A 68 -16.98 -2.23 -7.27
CA ASP A 68 -18.31 -1.82 -6.75
C ASP A 68 -18.36 -0.93 -5.48
N ILE A 69 -17.22 -0.57 -4.88
CA ILE A 69 -17.19 0.20 -3.63
C ILE A 69 -16.24 1.41 -3.64
N GLY A 70 -15.64 1.71 -4.79
CA GLY A 70 -14.85 2.91 -5.02
C GLY A 70 -13.35 2.71 -4.86
N THR A 71 -12.62 3.82 -4.90
CA THR A 71 -11.15 3.82 -4.85
C THR A 71 -10.66 4.13 -3.43
N PHE A 72 -9.75 3.31 -2.92
CA PHE A 72 -8.96 3.67 -1.76
C PHE A 72 -7.82 4.58 -2.18
N GLU A 73 -7.65 5.70 -1.47
CA GLU A 73 -6.59 6.66 -1.73
C GLU A 73 -5.91 7.07 -0.42
N THR A 74 -4.58 7.12 -0.42
CA THR A 74 -3.79 7.66 0.69
C THR A 74 -2.46 8.22 0.20
N VAL A 75 -1.74 8.95 1.04
CA VAL A 75 -0.41 9.49 0.75
C VAL A 75 0.60 8.93 1.74
N TRP A 76 1.58 8.20 1.22
CA TRP A 76 2.72 7.75 2.03
C TRP A 76 3.84 8.78 2.00
N GLN A 77 4.45 9.04 3.16
CA GLN A 77 5.67 9.83 3.27
C GLN A 77 6.87 8.91 3.18
N VAL A 78 7.52 8.88 2.02
CA VAL A 78 8.59 7.93 1.71
C VAL A 78 9.96 8.61 1.64
N LYS A 79 11.00 7.79 1.81
CA LYS A 79 12.38 8.18 1.54
C LYS A 79 13.11 7.02 0.88
N PHE A 80 13.55 7.23 -0.36
CA PHE A 80 14.36 6.24 -1.08
C PHE A 80 15.82 6.48 -0.76
N TYR A 81 16.46 5.48 -0.15
CA TYR A 81 17.89 5.54 0.14
C TYR A 81 18.69 5.07 -1.07
N ASN A 82 19.92 5.57 -1.18
CA ASN A 82 20.87 5.08 -2.17
C ASN A 82 21.14 3.59 -1.88
N TYR A 83 21.05 2.75 -2.90
CA TYR A 83 21.29 1.31 -2.82
C TYR A 83 22.64 0.95 -2.15
N HIS A 84 23.67 1.77 -2.37
CA HIS A 84 25.00 1.60 -1.80
C HIS A 84 25.13 2.09 -0.35
N LYS A 85 24.12 2.77 0.21
CA LYS A 85 24.10 3.31 1.58
C LYS A 85 23.02 2.64 2.44
N ARG A 86 23.13 1.31 2.59
CA ARG A 86 22.10 0.46 3.24
C ARG A 86 21.93 0.70 4.73
N ASP A 87 22.95 1.21 5.42
CA ASP A 87 22.92 1.44 6.87
C ASP A 87 21.79 2.40 7.28
N HIS A 88 21.40 3.32 6.39
CA HIS A 88 20.32 4.26 6.66
C HIS A 88 18.92 3.63 6.66
N CYS A 89 18.72 2.48 6.00
CA CYS A 89 17.45 1.76 6.00
C CYS A 89 17.16 1.06 7.35
N GLN A 90 18.14 1.02 8.25
CA GLN A 90 18.01 0.38 9.57
C GLN A 90 17.71 1.38 10.69
N TRP A 91 17.67 2.68 10.38
CA TRP A 91 17.46 3.69 11.40
C TRP A 91 15.97 3.89 11.69
N GLY A 92 15.59 3.66 12.95
CA GLY A 92 14.23 3.84 13.45
C GLY A 92 13.61 2.53 13.92
N SER A 93 12.34 2.58 14.32
CA SER A 93 11.55 1.40 14.63
C SER A 93 10.95 0.86 13.33
N PRO A 94 11.29 -0.37 12.90
CA PRO A 94 10.62 -0.97 11.76
C PRO A 94 9.17 -1.27 12.16
N PHE A 95 8.25 -1.00 11.25
CA PHE A 95 6.91 -1.60 11.26
C PHE A 95 6.82 -2.53 10.05
N SER A 96 5.93 -3.51 10.14
CA SER A 96 5.72 -4.53 9.12
C SER A 96 4.42 -4.32 8.34
N VAL A 97 3.46 -3.60 8.93
CA VAL A 97 2.12 -3.39 8.36
C VAL A 97 1.64 -1.96 8.61
N ILE A 98 0.94 -1.40 7.62
CA ILE A 98 0.07 -0.23 7.80
C ILE A 98 -1.36 -0.72 7.67
N GLU A 99 -2.17 -0.51 8.70
CA GLU A 99 -3.59 -0.89 8.72
C GLU A 99 -4.47 0.35 8.53
N TYR A 100 -5.43 0.23 7.61
CA TYR A 100 -6.39 1.29 7.27
C TYR A 100 -7.81 0.82 7.55
N GLU A 101 -8.51 1.49 8.47
CA GLU A 101 -9.95 1.31 8.66
C GLU A 101 -10.69 2.25 7.72
N CYS A 102 -11.38 1.70 6.72
CA CYS A 102 -11.97 2.46 5.62
C CYS A 102 -13.49 2.34 5.58
N LYS A 103 -14.17 3.37 5.07
CA LYS A 103 -15.62 3.36 4.79
C LYS A 103 -15.89 3.95 3.40
N PRO A 104 -16.65 3.28 2.51
CA PRO A 104 -17.08 3.89 1.25
C PRO A 104 -17.84 5.19 1.48
N ASN A 105 -17.59 6.18 0.63
CA ASN A 105 -18.38 7.40 0.60
C ASN A 105 -19.80 7.15 0.08
N GLU A 106 -20.66 8.17 0.16
CA GLU A 106 -22.08 8.06 -0.20
C GLU A 106 -22.29 7.62 -1.66
N THR A 107 -21.45 8.09 -2.58
CA THR A 107 -21.52 7.78 -4.02
C THR A 107 -20.80 6.48 -4.39
N ARG A 108 -20.16 5.79 -3.43
CA ARG A 108 -19.30 4.61 -3.65
C ARG A 108 -18.23 4.82 -4.72
N SER A 109 -17.72 6.05 -4.83
CA SER A 109 -16.64 6.40 -5.76
C SER A 109 -15.27 6.43 -5.07
N LEU A 110 -15.25 6.67 -3.76
CA LEU A 110 -14.05 6.83 -2.94
C LEU A 110 -14.24 6.17 -1.58
N MET A 111 -13.15 5.75 -0.93
CA MET A 111 -13.15 5.31 0.46
C MET A 111 -12.57 6.40 1.37
N TRP A 112 -13.26 6.66 2.48
CA TRP A 112 -12.76 7.48 3.58
C TRP A 112 -11.92 6.62 4.52
N VAL A 113 -10.74 7.13 4.89
CA VAL A 113 -9.88 6.52 5.90
C VAL A 113 -10.27 7.10 7.26
N ASN A 114 -10.80 6.25 8.15
CA ASN A 114 -11.18 6.64 9.51
C ASN A 114 -10.01 6.52 10.49
N LYS A 115 -9.11 5.55 10.26
CA LYS A 115 -7.97 5.28 11.13
C LYS A 115 -6.82 4.69 10.34
N GLU A 116 -5.61 5.11 10.69
CA GLU A 116 -4.33 4.58 10.23
C GLU A 116 -3.54 4.08 11.45
N SER A 117 -2.98 2.87 11.36
CA SER A 117 -2.14 2.28 12.42
C SER A 117 -0.87 1.67 11.81
N PHE A 118 0.27 1.83 12.50
CA PHE A 118 1.57 1.28 12.10
C PHE A 118 1.95 0.15 13.08
N LEU A 119 2.03 -1.09 12.58
CA LEU A 119 2.21 -2.31 13.37
C LEU A 119 3.52 -3.03 13.05
#